data_AF-A0A424Y942-F1
#
_entry.id   AF-A0A424Y942-F1
#
_cell.length_a   1.000
_cell.length_b   1.000
_cell.length_c   1.000
_cell.angle_alpha   90.00
_cell.angle_beta   90.00
_cell.angle_gamma   90.00
#
_symmetry.space_group_name_H-M   'P 1'
#
loop_
_entity.id
_entity.type
_entity.pdbx_description
1 polymer ?
#
loop_
_entity_poly.entity_id
_entity_poly.type
_entity_poly.pdbx_seq_one_letter_code
_entity_poly.pdbx_strand_id
1 'polypeptide(L)'
;MKEEVGYPFDQLPTEMFWTARGGGAGWSSICGTLPPAMAAIGLVVDTDTAMQLVDELFAWFIAHPFPEYQPHGEDYAKVAGDSTLCHVQVSKWLAETGYRQDGPERSDRCGGASADVAKFTVEMLNAYADNAFEAAHSPAAVVGECMACHGGEGFADTRGKETCTECHGNLPDPHPDGY
;
A
#
# COMPACT_ATOMS: atom_id res chain seq x y z
N MET A 1 -11.26 -8.00 -17.31
CA MET A 1 -12.51 -7.23 -17.49
C MET A 1 -12.61 -6.62 -18.89
N LYS A 2 -11.68 -5.76 -19.34
CA LYS A 2 -11.72 -5.16 -20.68
C LYS A 2 -11.95 -6.15 -21.83
N GLU A 3 -11.17 -7.23 -21.88
CA GLU A 3 -11.22 -8.22 -22.99
C GLU A 3 -12.45 -9.13 -22.90
N GLU A 4 -12.76 -9.64 -21.70
CA GLU A 4 -13.81 -10.65 -21.50
C GLU A 4 -15.23 -10.06 -21.31
N VAL A 5 -15.35 -8.87 -20.70
CA VAL A 5 -16.65 -8.24 -20.38
C VAL A 5 -16.99 -7.13 -21.38
N GLY A 6 -15.98 -6.42 -21.90
CA GLY A 6 -16.20 -5.27 -22.79
C GLY A 6 -16.70 -4.04 -22.02
N TYR A 7 -17.75 -3.40 -22.52
CA TYR A 7 -18.32 -2.20 -21.93
C TYR A 7 -18.81 -2.43 -20.47
N PRO A 8 -18.57 -1.50 -19.53
CA PRO A 8 -17.88 -0.21 -19.67
C PRO A 8 -16.36 -0.27 -19.49
N PHE A 9 -15.79 -1.43 -19.19
CA PHE A 9 -14.38 -1.59 -18.83
C PHE A 9 -13.41 -1.38 -20.00
N ASP A 10 -13.87 -1.59 -21.23
CA ASP A 10 -13.09 -1.33 -22.43
C ASP A 10 -12.88 0.16 -22.75
N GLN A 11 -13.67 1.05 -22.13
CA GLN A 11 -13.56 2.50 -22.25
C GLN A 11 -12.59 3.12 -21.24
N LEU A 12 -12.09 2.35 -20.27
CA LEU A 12 -11.16 2.87 -19.26
C LEU A 12 -9.81 3.20 -19.91
N PRO A 13 -9.36 4.47 -19.88
CA PRO A 13 -8.06 4.85 -20.43
C PRO A 13 -6.98 4.46 -19.42
N THR A 14 -6.50 3.21 -19.48
CA THR A 14 -5.52 2.65 -18.52
C THR A 14 -4.26 3.50 -18.37
N GLU A 15 -3.89 4.23 -19.43
CA GLU A 15 -2.76 5.15 -19.43
C GLU A 15 -2.88 6.28 -18.38
N MET A 16 -4.09 6.59 -17.88
CA MET A 16 -4.28 7.59 -16.84
C MET A 16 -3.51 7.27 -15.54
N PHE A 17 -3.24 5.98 -15.28
CA PHE A 17 -2.52 5.54 -14.09
C PHE A 17 -0.99 5.67 -14.22
N TRP A 18 -0.43 5.99 -15.39
CA TRP A 18 1.01 6.29 -15.51
C TRP A 18 1.45 7.45 -14.63
N THR A 19 0.53 8.36 -14.31
CA THR A 19 0.76 9.48 -13.41
C THR A 19 1.14 9.05 -11.99
N ALA A 20 0.87 7.81 -11.59
CA ALA A 20 1.24 7.26 -10.28
C ALA A 20 2.69 6.71 -10.23
N ARG A 21 3.39 6.60 -11.35
CA ARG A 21 4.71 5.95 -11.46
C ARG A 21 5.81 6.60 -10.62
N GLY A 22 6.29 5.89 -9.60
CA GLY A 22 7.29 6.44 -8.67
C GLY A 22 6.64 7.33 -7.61
N GLY A 23 5.42 6.95 -7.21
CA GLY A 23 4.60 7.62 -6.22
C GLY A 23 4.13 9.00 -6.68
N GLY A 24 3.50 9.04 -7.84
CA GLY A 24 3.20 10.26 -8.59
C GLY A 24 4.19 10.44 -9.73
N ALA A 25 4.50 11.67 -10.12
CA ALA A 25 5.55 11.96 -11.11
C ALA A 25 6.97 11.89 -10.48
N GLY A 26 7.33 10.76 -9.86
CA GLY A 26 8.60 10.58 -9.15
C GLY A 26 8.69 11.24 -7.77
N TRP A 27 7.57 11.75 -7.25
CA TRP A 27 7.50 12.39 -5.93
C TRP A 27 7.69 11.41 -4.77
N SER A 28 7.66 10.11 -5.04
CA SER A 28 7.83 9.04 -4.05
C SER A 28 6.82 9.13 -2.90
N SER A 29 5.60 9.64 -3.18
CA SER A 29 4.45 9.68 -2.27
C SER A 29 3.79 8.29 -2.21
N ILE A 30 2.45 8.18 -2.21
CA ILE A 30 1.74 6.89 -2.23
C ILE A 30 2.31 5.92 -3.28
N CYS A 31 2.53 4.65 -2.92
CA CYS A 31 3.09 3.67 -3.86
C CYS A 31 2.27 3.59 -5.15
N GLY A 32 2.94 3.60 -6.30
CA GLY A 32 2.27 3.69 -7.61
C GLY A 32 1.37 2.49 -7.94
N THR A 33 1.48 1.39 -7.20
CA THR A 33 0.63 0.20 -7.31
C THR A 33 -0.75 0.40 -6.69
N LEU A 34 -0.88 1.29 -5.70
CA LEU A 34 -2.11 1.46 -4.92
C LEU A 34 -3.19 2.27 -5.66
N PRO A 35 -2.92 3.43 -6.30
CA PRO A 35 -3.95 4.18 -7.02
C PRO A 35 -4.74 3.38 -8.07
N PRO A 36 -4.11 2.58 -8.97
CA PRO A 36 -4.88 1.76 -9.91
C PRO A 36 -5.71 0.68 -9.22
N ALA A 37 -5.22 0.06 -8.13
CA ALA A 37 -5.96 -0.93 -7.36
C ALA A 37 -7.20 -0.31 -6.67
N MET A 38 -7.04 0.84 -6.01
CA MET A 38 -8.14 1.59 -5.40
C MET A 38 -9.22 1.95 -6.42
N ALA A 39 -8.80 2.44 -7.59
CA ALA A 39 -9.72 2.79 -8.66
C ALA A 39 -10.46 1.55 -9.21
N ALA A 40 -9.75 0.42 -9.37
CA ALA A 40 -10.38 -0.83 -9.79
C ALA A 40 -11.44 -1.32 -8.79
N ILE A 41 -11.17 -1.22 -7.48
CA ILE A 41 -12.15 -1.53 -6.42
C ILE A 41 -13.37 -0.60 -6.55
N GLY A 42 -13.16 0.71 -6.57
CA GLY A 42 -14.26 1.69 -6.65
C GLY A 42 -15.09 1.65 -7.94
N LEU A 43 -14.63 0.95 -8.97
CA LEU A 43 -15.39 0.73 -10.21
C LEU A 43 -16.44 -0.38 -10.10
N VAL A 44 -16.27 -1.31 -9.17
CA VAL A 44 -17.06 -2.57 -9.15
C VAL A 44 -17.89 -2.78 -7.89
N VAL A 45 -17.72 -1.94 -6.87
CA VAL A 45 -18.51 -1.95 -5.62
C VAL A 45 -19.01 -0.54 -5.27
N ASP A 46 -19.95 -0.45 -4.32
CA ASP A 46 -20.40 0.84 -3.79
C ASP A 46 -19.31 1.53 -2.96
N THR A 47 -19.50 2.83 -2.68
CA THR A 47 -18.48 3.66 -2.03
C THR A 47 -18.11 3.20 -0.63
N ASP A 48 -19.07 2.79 0.20
CA ASP A 48 -18.78 2.40 1.58
C ASP A 48 -18.00 1.08 1.61
N THR A 49 -18.41 0.13 0.77
CA THR A 49 -17.65 -1.12 0.54
C THR A 49 -16.25 -0.83 0.00
N ALA A 50 -16.13 0.04 -1.00
CA ALA A 50 -14.83 0.40 -1.58
C ALA A 50 -13.86 0.92 -0.52
N MET A 51 -14.33 1.78 0.38
CA MET A 51 -13.50 2.31 1.47
C MET A 51 -13.04 1.23 2.45
N GLN A 52 -13.87 0.23 2.74
CA GLN A 52 -13.50 -0.90 3.60
C GLN A 52 -12.44 -1.79 2.93
N LEU A 53 -12.63 -2.12 1.65
CA LEU A 53 -11.67 -2.93 0.88
C LEU A 53 -10.34 -2.21 0.65
N VAL A 54 -10.36 -0.89 0.45
CA VAL A 54 -9.13 -0.09 0.34
C VAL A 54 -8.39 -0.03 1.68
N ASP A 55 -9.10 0.01 2.80
CA ASP A 55 -8.47 -0.03 4.14
C ASP A 55 -7.74 -1.35 4.37
N GLU A 56 -8.39 -2.47 4.04
CA GLU A 56 -7.78 -3.81 4.07
C GLU A 56 -6.56 -3.90 3.15
N LEU A 57 -6.68 -3.42 1.91
CA LEU A 57 -5.57 -3.38 0.95
C LEU A 57 -4.36 -2.62 1.51
N PHE A 58 -4.58 -1.47 2.16
CA PHE A 58 -3.49 -0.66 2.69
C PHE A 58 -2.86 -1.32 3.91
N ALA A 59 -3.68 -1.87 4.81
CA ALA A 59 -3.21 -2.59 5.98
C ALA A 59 -2.41 -3.86 5.61
N TRP A 60 -2.86 -4.59 4.60
CA TRP A 60 -2.09 -5.70 4.02
C TRP A 60 -0.79 -5.20 3.38
N PHE A 61 -0.85 -4.15 2.56
CA PHE A 61 0.30 -3.63 1.81
C PHE A 61 1.46 -3.20 2.72
N ILE A 62 1.19 -2.56 3.85
CA ILE A 62 2.26 -2.13 4.76
C ILE A 62 2.98 -3.32 5.41
N ALA A 63 2.26 -4.41 5.69
CA ALA A 63 2.80 -5.60 6.35
C ALA A 63 3.34 -6.66 5.38
N HIS A 64 2.93 -6.63 4.11
CA HIS A 64 3.32 -7.63 3.14
C HIS A 64 4.78 -7.48 2.70
N PRO A 65 5.58 -8.56 2.74
CA PRO A 65 6.98 -8.51 2.35
C PRO A 65 7.14 -8.61 0.83
N PHE A 66 7.39 -7.49 0.16
CA PHE A 66 7.57 -7.43 -1.30
C PHE A 66 9.02 -7.64 -1.72
N PRO A 67 9.27 -8.23 -2.91
CA PRO A 67 8.30 -8.81 -3.84
C PRO A 67 8.06 -10.31 -3.58
N GLU A 68 6.80 -10.76 -3.58
CA GLU A 68 6.46 -12.18 -3.55
C GLU A 68 6.58 -12.78 -4.97
N TYR A 69 6.02 -12.12 -5.98
CA TYR A 69 6.10 -12.52 -7.38
C TYR A 69 7.46 -12.15 -7.99
N GLN A 70 8.23 -13.18 -8.36
CA GLN A 70 9.57 -13.09 -8.95
C GLN A 70 9.64 -14.02 -10.19
N PRO A 71 9.11 -13.58 -11.36
CA PRO A 71 8.82 -14.46 -12.48
C PRO A 71 10.04 -14.95 -13.27
N HIS A 72 11.20 -14.30 -13.15
CA HIS A 72 12.41 -14.70 -13.85
C HIS A 72 13.33 -15.55 -12.96
N GLY A 73 12.81 -16.04 -11.82
CA GLY A 73 13.59 -16.82 -10.86
C GLY A 73 14.58 -15.97 -10.08
N GLU A 74 14.25 -14.68 -9.89
CA GLU A 74 14.96 -13.83 -8.96
C GLU A 74 14.85 -14.40 -7.53
N ASP A 75 15.85 -14.12 -6.70
CA ASP A 75 15.88 -14.49 -5.27
C ASP A 75 16.08 -13.23 -4.43
N TYR A 76 15.28 -12.20 -4.72
CA TYR A 76 15.30 -10.95 -3.99
C TYR A 76 14.74 -11.15 -2.58
N ALA A 77 15.41 -10.53 -1.60
CA ALA A 77 14.90 -10.46 -0.25
C ALA A 77 13.50 -9.82 -0.25
N LYS A 78 12.60 -10.44 0.52
CA LYS A 78 11.23 -9.96 0.69
C LYS A 78 11.17 -9.09 1.94
N VAL A 79 10.79 -7.83 1.76
CA VAL A 79 10.85 -6.82 2.83
C VAL A 79 9.51 -6.13 2.97
N ALA A 80 8.97 -6.12 4.19
CA ALA A 80 7.80 -5.31 4.53
C ALA A 80 8.22 -3.85 4.65
N GLY A 81 7.44 -2.94 4.07
CA GLY A 81 7.79 -1.52 4.07
C GLY A 81 7.26 -0.74 5.27
N ASP A 82 6.26 -1.27 5.99
CA ASP A 82 5.54 -0.61 7.09
C ASP A 82 4.92 0.75 6.74
N SER A 83 4.81 1.08 5.45
CA SER A 83 4.22 2.33 4.97
C SER A 83 3.64 2.17 3.57
N THR A 84 2.57 2.90 3.28
CA THR A 84 2.00 3.05 1.93
C THR A 84 2.85 3.94 1.01
N LEU A 85 3.83 4.68 1.56
CA LEU A 85 4.68 5.58 0.81
C LEU A 85 5.77 4.83 0.03
N CYS A 86 5.85 5.12 -1.28
CA CYS A 86 6.87 4.64 -2.20
C CYS A 86 8.28 4.93 -1.71
N HIS A 87 8.51 6.11 -1.12
CA HIS A 87 9.81 6.47 -0.57
C HIS A 87 10.27 5.48 0.50
N VAL A 88 9.42 5.22 1.50
CA VAL A 88 9.74 4.33 2.64
C VAL A 88 9.90 2.89 2.14
N GLN A 89 8.94 2.40 1.36
CA GLN A 89 8.93 1.06 0.78
C GLN A 89 10.22 0.73 0.01
N VAL A 90 10.61 1.59 -0.92
CA VAL A 90 11.80 1.37 -1.74
C VAL A 90 13.08 1.56 -0.91
N SER A 91 13.15 2.60 -0.08
CA SER A 91 14.36 2.89 0.70
C SER A 91 14.70 1.79 1.69
N LYS A 92 13.69 1.21 2.37
CA LYS A 92 13.91 0.06 3.27
C LYS A 92 14.47 -1.14 2.53
N TRP A 93 13.82 -1.55 1.44
CA TRP A 93 14.28 -2.69 0.65
C TRP A 93 15.71 -2.49 0.11
N LEU A 94 16.04 -1.28 -0.36
CA LEU A 94 17.40 -0.96 -0.80
C LEU A 94 18.41 -1.00 0.36
N ALA A 95 18.04 -0.51 1.54
CA ALA A 95 18.90 -0.56 2.73
C ALA A 95 19.20 -2.00 3.17
N GLU A 96 18.21 -2.89 3.07
CA GLU A 96 18.34 -4.29 3.48
C GLU A 96 19.10 -5.16 2.48
N THR A 97 18.93 -4.88 1.18
CA THR A 97 19.56 -5.66 0.10
C THR A 97 20.90 -5.10 -0.37
N GLY A 98 21.15 -3.81 -0.16
CA GLY A 98 22.31 -3.10 -0.70
C GLY A 98 22.23 -2.81 -2.20
N TYR A 99 21.09 -3.07 -2.86
CA TYR A 99 20.89 -2.71 -4.26
C TYR A 99 20.80 -1.19 -4.45
N ARG A 100 20.91 -0.77 -5.72
CA ARG A 100 20.87 0.64 -6.08
C ARG A 100 19.47 1.08 -6.51
N GLN A 101 19.12 2.32 -6.19
CA GLN A 101 17.85 2.90 -6.66
C GLN A 101 17.75 2.89 -8.19
N ASP A 102 18.83 3.22 -8.89
CA ASP A 102 18.87 3.30 -10.36
C ASP A 102 19.09 1.93 -11.03
N GLY A 103 19.18 0.86 -10.24
CA GLY A 103 19.41 -0.50 -10.71
C GLY A 103 18.17 -1.17 -11.32
N PRO A 104 18.37 -2.18 -12.19
CA PRO A 104 17.29 -3.02 -12.70
C PRO A 104 16.56 -3.76 -11.59
N GLU A 105 17.24 -4.20 -10.53
CA GLU A 105 16.67 -4.99 -9.44
C GLU A 105 15.55 -4.25 -8.70
N ARG A 106 15.71 -2.93 -8.52
CA ARG A 106 14.65 -2.09 -7.96
C ARG A 106 13.45 -2.00 -8.90
N SER A 107 13.67 -1.99 -10.22
CA SER A 107 12.59 -2.00 -11.21
C SER A 107 11.84 -3.32 -11.19
N ASP A 108 12.58 -4.43 -11.13
CA ASP A 108 12.02 -5.78 -11.06
C ASP A 108 11.21 -5.98 -9.78
N ARG A 109 11.74 -5.52 -8.63
CA ARG A 109 11.00 -5.49 -7.35
C ARG A 109 9.70 -4.68 -7.43
N CYS A 110 9.70 -3.51 -8.07
CA CYS A 110 8.47 -2.74 -8.27
C CYS A 110 7.48 -3.41 -9.24
N GLY A 111 7.99 -4.13 -10.24
CA GLY A 111 7.18 -4.98 -11.13
C GLY A 111 6.51 -6.13 -10.35
N GLY A 112 7.28 -6.84 -9.52
CA GLY A 112 6.78 -7.87 -8.61
C GLY A 112 5.71 -7.34 -7.66
N ALA A 113 5.98 -6.23 -6.97
CA ALA A 113 5.02 -5.58 -6.10
C ALA A 113 3.72 -5.16 -6.82
N SER A 114 3.81 -4.80 -8.11
CA SER A 114 2.61 -4.50 -8.91
C SER A 114 1.76 -5.75 -9.16
N ALA A 115 2.40 -6.90 -9.41
CA ALA A 115 1.72 -8.18 -9.57
C ALA A 115 1.10 -8.67 -8.25
N ASP A 116 1.83 -8.56 -7.14
CA ASP A 116 1.37 -8.94 -5.81
C ASP A 116 0.13 -8.14 -5.39
N VAL A 117 0.16 -6.81 -5.58
CA VAL A 117 -0.98 -5.92 -5.29
C VAL A 117 -2.17 -6.25 -6.18
N ALA A 118 -1.94 -6.51 -7.48
CA ALA A 118 -3.02 -6.90 -8.39
C ALA A 118 -3.66 -8.23 -7.97
N LYS A 119 -2.84 -9.24 -7.63
CA LYS A 119 -3.30 -10.54 -7.13
C LYS A 119 -4.15 -10.38 -5.87
N PHE A 120 -3.62 -9.71 -4.85
CA PHE A 120 -4.33 -9.50 -3.59
C PHE A 120 -5.65 -8.75 -3.80
N THR A 121 -5.65 -7.70 -4.63
CA THR A 121 -6.87 -6.94 -4.94
C THR A 121 -7.95 -7.82 -5.58
N VAL A 122 -7.56 -8.71 -6.50
CA VAL A 122 -8.50 -9.64 -7.15
C VAL A 122 -9.00 -10.70 -6.17
N GLU A 123 -8.12 -11.30 -5.36
CA GLU A 123 -8.50 -12.28 -4.34
C GLU A 123 -9.49 -11.68 -3.33
N MET A 124 -9.22 -10.47 -2.86
CA MET A 124 -10.10 -9.73 -1.97
C MET A 124 -11.47 -9.41 -2.60
N LEU A 125 -11.50 -8.92 -3.85
CA LEU A 125 -12.74 -8.63 -4.57
C LEU A 125 -13.56 -9.90 -4.84
N ASN A 126 -12.90 -11.02 -5.18
CA ASN A 126 -13.56 -12.31 -5.36
C ASN A 126 -14.17 -12.81 -4.04
N ALA A 127 -13.42 -12.74 -2.93
CA ALA A 127 -13.94 -13.09 -1.62
C ALA A 127 -15.16 -12.23 -1.25
N TYR A 128 -15.14 -10.93 -1.57
CA TYR A 128 -16.28 -10.05 -1.37
C TYR A 128 -17.50 -10.49 -2.22
N ALA A 129 -17.29 -10.77 -3.51
CA ALA A 129 -18.36 -11.22 -4.40
C ALA A 129 -18.99 -12.56 -3.95
N ASP A 130 -18.19 -13.43 -3.34
CA ASP A 130 -18.63 -14.72 -2.79
C ASP A 130 -19.23 -14.61 -1.37
N ASN A 131 -19.37 -13.40 -0.82
CA ASN A 131 -19.81 -13.14 0.57
C ASN A 131 -18.92 -13.83 1.63
N ALA A 132 -17.64 -14.01 1.32
CA ALA A 132 -16.63 -14.64 2.16
C ALA A 132 -15.54 -13.66 2.63
N PHE A 133 -15.66 -12.37 2.31
CA PHE A 133 -14.71 -11.34 2.73
C PHE A 133 -14.81 -11.07 4.23
N GLU A 134 -13.68 -11.19 4.91
CA GLU A 134 -13.46 -10.74 6.28
C GLU A 134 -12.16 -9.93 6.31
N ALA A 135 -12.20 -8.72 6.89
CA ALA A 135 -11.01 -7.91 7.07
C ALA A 135 -10.03 -8.64 8.00
N ALA A 136 -8.82 -8.87 7.53
CA ALA A 136 -7.79 -9.64 8.24
C ALA A 136 -6.60 -8.79 8.67
N HIS A 137 -6.48 -7.57 8.14
CA HIS A 137 -5.34 -6.70 8.39
C HIS A 137 -5.78 -5.42 9.11
N SER A 138 -4.86 -4.86 9.88
CA SER A 138 -5.07 -3.61 10.60
C SER A 138 -3.84 -2.71 10.45
N PRO A 139 -3.98 -1.39 10.68
CA PRO A 139 -2.82 -0.53 10.87
C PRO A 139 -1.87 -1.08 11.95
N ALA A 140 -0.61 -0.67 11.90
CA ALA A 140 0.36 -1.03 12.93
C ALA A 140 -0.17 -0.67 14.33
N ALA A 141 0.06 -1.54 15.32
CA ALA A 141 -0.50 -1.38 16.67
C ALA A 141 -0.18 -0.01 17.30
N VAL A 142 1.03 0.51 17.06
CA VAL A 142 1.49 1.83 17.53
C VAL A 142 0.58 2.98 17.08
N VAL A 143 -0.11 2.84 15.94
CA VAL A 143 -1.07 3.86 15.47
C VAL A 143 -2.21 4.00 16.49
N GLY A 144 -2.71 2.89 17.04
CA GLY A 144 -3.76 2.93 18.06
C GLY A 144 -3.32 3.61 19.35
N GLU A 145 -2.07 3.38 19.76
CA GLU A 145 -1.45 3.99 20.94
C GLU A 145 -1.36 5.52 20.78
N CYS A 146 -0.81 6.00 19.66
CA CYS A 146 -0.71 7.43 19.39
C CYS A 146 -2.11 8.08 19.23
N MET A 147 -3.02 7.43 18.51
CA MET A 147 -4.33 7.99 18.19
C MET A 147 -5.27 8.05 19.39
N ALA A 148 -4.99 7.32 20.47
CA ALA A 148 -5.74 7.44 21.73
C ALA A 148 -5.77 8.88 22.27
N CYS A 149 -4.69 9.64 22.06
CA CYS A 149 -4.61 11.06 22.41
C CYS A 149 -4.66 11.98 21.18
N HIS A 150 -3.86 11.69 20.15
CA HIS A 150 -3.70 12.57 18.98
C HIS A 150 -4.88 12.55 18.00
N GLY A 151 -5.68 11.49 18.02
CA GLY A 151 -6.91 11.37 17.23
C GLY A 151 -8.19 11.57 18.02
N GLY A 152 -8.10 11.70 19.35
CA GLY A 152 -9.24 11.80 20.27
C GLY A 152 -9.59 13.25 20.64
N GLU A 153 -10.64 13.41 21.44
CA GLU A 153 -11.22 14.72 21.81
C GLU A 153 -10.26 15.67 22.59
N GLY A 154 -9.10 15.17 23.04
CA GLY A 154 -8.13 15.94 23.82
C GLY A 154 -7.19 16.84 23.00
N PHE A 155 -6.50 16.27 22.01
CA PHE A 155 -5.58 17.00 21.12
C PHE A 155 -6.12 17.14 19.70
N ALA A 156 -6.59 16.03 19.11
CA ALA A 156 -7.11 15.96 17.74
C ALA A 156 -6.22 16.68 16.70
N ASP A 157 -4.91 16.58 16.83
CA ASP A 157 -3.92 17.32 16.04
C ASP A 157 -3.35 16.53 14.85
N THR A 158 -3.73 15.26 14.71
CA THR A 158 -3.32 14.41 13.59
C THR A 158 -4.47 13.57 13.01
N ARG A 159 -4.26 13.04 11.82
CA ARG A 159 -5.14 12.07 11.16
C ARG A 159 -4.33 11.09 10.32
N GLY A 160 -4.85 9.89 10.16
CA GLY A 160 -4.29 8.89 9.25
C GLY A 160 -4.15 7.53 9.90
N LYS A 161 -3.69 6.56 9.10
CA LYS A 161 -3.46 5.17 9.50
C LYS A 161 -2.06 4.69 9.14
N GLU A 162 -1.19 5.60 8.68
CA GLU A 162 0.20 5.28 8.41
C GLU A 162 0.97 5.03 9.70
N THR A 163 2.00 4.19 9.61
CA THR A 163 2.86 3.86 10.75
C THR A 163 3.62 5.10 11.21
N CYS A 164 3.39 5.52 12.46
CA CYS A 164 3.95 6.75 13.00
C CYS A 164 5.49 6.68 13.15
N THR A 165 6.02 5.52 13.51
CA THR A 165 7.43 5.33 13.87
C THR A 165 8.39 5.44 12.69
N GLU A 166 7.91 5.30 11.46
CA GLU A 166 8.74 5.51 10.26
C GLU A 166 9.27 6.94 10.17
N CYS A 167 8.49 7.91 10.65
CA CYS A 167 8.87 9.32 10.66
C CYS A 167 9.21 9.81 12.08
N HIS A 168 8.51 9.33 13.09
CA HIS A 168 8.59 9.84 14.46
C HIS A 168 9.45 8.98 15.40
N GLY A 169 9.85 7.77 15.01
CA GLY A 169 10.57 6.83 15.89
C GLY A 169 12.02 7.22 16.19
N ASN A 170 12.60 8.12 15.38
CA ASN A 170 13.98 8.60 15.54
C ASN A 170 14.04 10.07 15.98
N LEU A 171 12.90 10.69 16.27
CA LEU A 171 12.84 12.06 16.79
C LEU A 171 12.98 12.03 18.32
N PRO A 172 13.53 13.09 18.94
CA PRO A 172 13.46 13.23 20.39
C PRO A 172 12.00 13.13 20.83
N ASP A 173 11.75 12.28 21.82
CA ASP A 173 10.40 12.07 22.34
C ASP A 173 9.83 13.41 22.84
N PRO A 174 8.77 13.94 22.19
CA PRO A 174 8.17 15.20 22.62
C PRO A 174 7.26 15.02 23.83
N HIS A 175 7.00 13.77 24.26
CA HIS A 175 6.15 13.50 25.40
C HIS A 175 6.87 13.83 26.72
N PRO A 176 6.12 14.26 27.75
CA PRO A 176 6.66 14.37 29.10
C PRO A 176 7.19 13.02 29.59
N ASP A 177 8.26 13.04 30.38
CA ASP A 177 8.87 11.81 30.94
C ASP A 177 7.81 10.88 31.56
N GLY A 178 7.81 9.61 31.16
CA GLY A 178 6.93 8.57 31.69
C GLY A 178 5.64 8.32 30.89
N TYR A 179 5.56 8.85 29.67
CA TYR A 179 4.58 8.48 28.64
C TYR A 179 5.22 7.62 27.56
#